data_AF-A0A8S1YMH8-F1
#
_entry.id   AF-A0A8S1YMH8-F1
#
_cell.length_a   1.000
_cell.length_b   1.000
_cell.length_c   1.000
_cell.angle_alpha   90.00
_cell.angle_beta   90.00
_cell.angle_gamma   90.00
#
_symmetry.space_group_name_H-M   'P 1'
#
loop_
_entity.id
_entity.type
_entity.pdbx_description
1 polymer ?
#
loop_
_entity_poly.entity_id
_entity_poly.type
_entity_poly.pdbx_seq_one_letter_code
_entity_poly.pdbx_strand_id
1 'polypeptide(L)'
;MSKKEKINRQLEFIMKGLEKDLDSAFDKINNLIDSVFIIDSLIYNFSNPRLELAQIKVDQFHLIGQSKFQYNILQEVKPQTSLKIQEQLQFKLQSDSRYSDSFISSQITDLQEQQICFAITINKNCSKVAVGQEEQIKIYEFKQGMVKQTEVLNEHTGYVYTLNFIENQIS
;
A
#
# COMPACT_ATOMS: atom_id res chain seq x y z
N MET A 1 -37.45 -58.96 -18.64
CA MET A 1 -37.26 -57.50 -18.48
C MET A 1 -38.36 -56.76 -19.21
N SER A 2 -39.19 -56.01 -18.49
CA SER A 2 -40.33 -55.29 -19.02
C SER A 2 -39.91 -54.08 -19.87
N LYS A 3 -40.82 -53.59 -20.74
CA LYS A 3 -40.61 -52.35 -21.51
C LYS A 3 -40.29 -51.17 -20.58
N LYS A 4 -40.91 -51.13 -19.39
CA LYS A 4 -40.67 -50.13 -18.34
C LYS A 4 -39.24 -50.19 -17.79
N GLU A 5 -38.72 -51.39 -17.52
CA GLU A 5 -37.34 -51.56 -17.03
C GLU A 5 -36.29 -51.14 -18.06
N LYS A 6 -36.53 -51.40 -19.36
CA LYS A 6 -35.65 -50.94 -20.44
C LYS A 6 -35.59 -49.42 -20.51
N ILE A 7 -36.75 -48.75 -20.41
CA ILE A 7 -36.83 -47.28 -20.41
C ILE A 7 -36.12 -46.70 -19.19
N ASN A 8 -36.32 -47.27 -18.00
CA ASN A 8 -35.66 -46.79 -16.78
C ASN A 8 -34.13 -46.88 -16.88
N ARG A 9 -33.58 -47.98 -17.42
CA ARG A 9 -32.13 -48.10 -17.62
C ARG A 9 -31.58 -47.10 -18.63
N GLN A 10 -32.33 -46.80 -19.70
CA GLN A 10 -31.93 -45.77 -20.66
C GLN A 10 -31.93 -44.38 -20.03
N LEU A 11 -32.96 -44.06 -19.23
CA LEU A 11 -33.02 -42.79 -18.50
C LEU A 11 -31.85 -42.66 -17.51
N GLU A 12 -31.54 -43.72 -16.76
CA GLU A 12 -30.42 -43.70 -15.82
C GLU A 12 -29.08 -43.49 -16.51
N PHE A 13 -28.87 -44.10 -17.69
CA PHE A 13 -27.67 -43.90 -18.49
C PHE A 13 -27.55 -42.45 -19.00
N ILE A 14 -28.66 -41.87 -19.47
CA ILE A 14 -28.69 -40.47 -19.92
C ILE A 14 -28.41 -39.51 -18.75
N MET A 15 -29.03 -39.74 -17.60
CA MET A 15 -28.84 -38.91 -16.41
C MET A 15 -27.38 -38.91 -15.94
N LYS A 16 -26.73 -40.08 -15.88
CA LYS A 16 -25.30 -40.19 -15.54
C LYS A 16 -24.38 -39.48 -16.53
N GLY A 17 -24.74 -39.50 -17.82
CA GLY A 17 -24.03 -38.73 -18.84
C GLY A 17 -24.13 -37.22 -18.60
N LEU A 18 -25.35 -36.73 -18.33
CA LEU A 18 -25.60 -35.32 -18.06
C LEU A 18 -24.93 -34.83 -16.77
N GLU A 19 -24.93 -35.63 -15.70
CA GLU A 19 -24.21 -35.31 -14.45
C GLU A 19 -22.72 -35.08 -14.71
N LYS A 20 -22.08 -35.98 -15.47
CA LYS A 20 -20.66 -35.86 -15.81
C LYS A 20 -20.36 -34.63 -16.67
N ASP A 21 -21.24 -34.31 -17.62
CA ASP A 21 -21.07 -33.13 -18.48
C ASP A 21 -21.26 -31.83 -17.68
N LEU A 22 -22.16 -31.82 -16.69
CA LEU A 22 -22.36 -30.71 -15.77
C LEU A 22 -21.13 -30.49 -14.87
N ASP A 23 -20.58 -31.54 -14.27
CA ASP A 23 -19.38 -31.44 -13.44
C ASP A 23 -18.20 -30.86 -14.24
N SER A 24 -17.99 -31.35 -15.46
CA SER A 24 -16.96 -30.84 -16.38
C SER A 24 -17.19 -29.37 -16.76
N ALA A 25 -18.45 -28.92 -16.88
CA ALA A 25 -18.77 -27.53 -17.14
C ALA A 25 -18.48 -26.64 -15.91
N PHE A 26 -18.82 -27.10 -14.70
CA PHE A 26 -18.51 -26.39 -13.46
C PHE A 26 -17.01 -26.24 -13.24
N ASP A 27 -16.22 -27.28 -13.49
CA ASP A 27 -14.75 -27.20 -13.39
C ASP A 27 -14.17 -26.15 -14.35
N LYS A 28 -14.69 -26.07 -15.58
CA LYS A 28 -14.27 -25.04 -16.55
C LYS A 28 -14.67 -23.63 -16.11
N ILE A 29 -15.87 -23.47 -15.53
CA ILE A 29 -16.34 -22.19 -15.01
C ILE A 29 -15.48 -21.76 -13.82
N ASN A 30 -15.15 -22.67 -12.90
CA ASN A 30 -14.29 -22.37 -11.75
C ASN A 30 -12.89 -21.94 -12.20
N ASN A 31 -12.28 -22.68 -13.14
CA ASN A 31 -11.00 -22.27 -13.73
C ASN A 31 -11.06 -20.90 -14.41
N LEU A 32 -12.20 -20.56 -15.04
CA LEU A 32 -12.41 -19.25 -15.64
C LEU A 32 -12.54 -18.16 -14.56
N ILE A 33 -13.30 -18.41 -13.50
CA ILE A 33 -13.45 -17.47 -12.37
C ILE A 33 -12.09 -17.21 -11.71
N ASP A 34 -11.29 -18.25 -11.48
CA ASP A 34 -9.94 -18.11 -10.94
C ASP A 34 -9.06 -17.24 -11.85
N SER A 35 -9.16 -17.43 -13.16
CA SER A 35 -8.44 -16.59 -14.13
C SER A 35 -8.91 -15.13 -14.12
N VAL A 36 -10.19 -14.87 -13.91
CA VAL A 36 -10.75 -13.52 -13.79
C VAL A 36 -10.27 -12.85 -12.50
N PHE A 37 -10.22 -13.57 -11.37
CA PHE A 37 -9.67 -13.04 -10.12
C PHE A 37 -8.18 -12.68 -10.23
N ILE A 38 -7.40 -13.48 -10.97
CA ILE A 38 -6.01 -13.16 -11.28
C ILE A 38 -5.93 -11.87 -12.13
N ILE A 39 -6.80 -11.73 -13.13
CA ILE A 39 -6.86 -10.53 -13.97
C ILE A 39 -7.27 -9.31 -13.15
N ASP A 40 -8.27 -9.40 -12.26
CA ASP A 40 -8.69 -8.29 -11.41
C ASP A 40 -7.59 -7.89 -10.42
N SER A 41 -6.86 -8.87 -9.86
CA SER A 41 -5.69 -8.60 -9.00
C SER A 41 -4.56 -7.91 -9.77
N LEU A 42 -4.32 -8.33 -11.02
CA LEU A 42 -3.36 -7.66 -11.90
C LEU A 42 -3.83 -6.26 -12.28
N ILE A 43 -5.10 -6.07 -12.64
CA ILE A 43 -5.67 -4.76 -12.95
C ILE A 43 -5.59 -3.84 -11.73
N TYR A 44 -5.89 -4.33 -10.53
CA TYR A 44 -5.74 -3.58 -9.28
C TYR A 44 -4.28 -3.15 -9.08
N ASN A 45 -3.34 -4.08 -9.21
CA ASN A 45 -1.90 -3.81 -9.11
C ASN A 45 -1.38 -2.85 -10.20
N PHE A 46 -1.96 -2.86 -11.40
CA PHE A 46 -1.57 -1.96 -12.49
C PHE A 46 -2.30 -0.60 -12.46
N SER A 47 -3.47 -0.52 -11.82
CA SER A 47 -4.29 0.70 -11.76
C SER A 47 -3.98 1.57 -10.54
N ASN A 48 -3.53 0.97 -9.43
CA ASN A 48 -3.15 1.71 -8.22
C ASN A 48 -1.95 2.67 -8.38
N PRO A 49 -0.85 2.36 -9.09
CA PRO A 49 0.26 3.30 -9.20
C PRO A 49 -0.14 4.59 -9.93
N ARG A 50 -1.19 4.57 -10.77
CA ARG A 50 -1.70 5.77 -11.46
C ARG A 50 -2.58 6.65 -10.57
N LEU A 51 -3.33 6.07 -9.64
CA LEU A 51 -4.13 6.82 -8.67
C LEU A 51 -3.24 7.47 -7.62
N GLU A 52 -2.19 6.79 -7.15
CA GLU A 52 -1.17 7.41 -6.30
C GLU A 52 -0.43 8.53 -7.03
N LEU A 53 -0.02 8.34 -8.29
CA LEU A 53 0.60 9.41 -9.09
C LEU A 53 -0.33 10.60 -9.34
N ALA A 54 -1.63 10.37 -9.51
CA ALA A 54 -2.61 11.44 -9.67
C ALA A 54 -2.84 12.20 -8.35
N GLN A 55 -2.95 11.48 -7.23
CA GLN A 55 -3.09 12.06 -5.90
C GLN A 55 -1.84 12.87 -5.51
N ILE A 56 -0.64 12.34 -5.75
CA ILE A 56 0.63 13.04 -5.57
C ILE A 56 0.68 14.33 -6.40
N LYS A 57 0.16 14.31 -7.64
CA LYS A 57 0.08 15.53 -8.47
C LYS A 57 -0.90 16.54 -7.90
N VAL A 58 -2.08 16.11 -7.45
CA VAL A 58 -3.08 16.99 -6.83
C VAL A 58 -2.53 17.63 -5.55
N ASP A 59 -1.85 16.85 -4.71
CA ASP A 59 -1.25 17.33 -3.46
C ASP A 59 -0.09 18.28 -3.75
N GLN A 60 0.75 18.01 -4.77
CA GLN A 60 1.76 18.95 -5.25
C GLN A 60 1.15 20.27 -5.74
N PHE A 61 0.06 20.22 -6.52
CA PHE A 61 -0.62 21.44 -6.97
C PHE A 61 -1.21 22.24 -5.81
N HIS A 62 -1.76 21.57 -4.79
CA HIS A 62 -2.28 22.22 -3.59
C HIS A 62 -1.16 22.87 -2.76
N LEU A 63 -0.05 22.18 -2.54
CA LEU A 63 1.15 22.70 -1.87
C LEU A 63 1.75 23.92 -2.60
N ILE A 64 1.83 23.88 -3.94
CA ILE A 64 2.29 25.02 -4.76
C ILE A 64 1.32 26.21 -4.62
N GLY A 65 0.01 25.95 -4.56
CA GLY A 65 -1.02 26.96 -4.34
C GLY A 65 -0.87 27.65 -2.98
N GLN A 66 -0.72 26.88 -1.90
CA GLN A 66 -0.51 27.43 -0.55
C GLN A 66 0.81 28.21 -0.42
N SER A 67 1.88 27.71 -1.05
CA SER A 67 3.19 28.37 -1.04
C SER A 67 3.15 29.72 -1.77
N LYS A 68 2.45 29.80 -2.91
CA LYS A 68 2.26 31.06 -3.65
C LYS A 68 1.38 32.05 -2.88
N PHE A 69 0.35 31.57 -2.20
CA PHE A 69 -0.50 32.40 -1.35
C PHE A 69 0.29 33.01 -0.18
N GLN A 70 1.11 32.21 0.52
CA GLN A 70 1.99 32.70 1.59
C GLN A 70 3.07 33.67 1.08
N TYR A 71 3.65 33.42 -0.10
CA TYR A 71 4.63 34.33 -0.71
C TYR A 71 4.02 35.69 -1.03
N ASN A 72 2.78 35.73 -1.53
CA ASN A 72 2.09 36.97 -1.83
C ASN A 72 1.73 37.76 -0.56
N ILE A 73 1.32 37.07 0.51
CA ILE A 73 1.11 37.70 1.84
C ILE A 73 2.42 38.29 2.39
N LEU A 74 3.57 37.63 2.17
CA LEU A 74 4.88 38.11 2.60
C LEU A 74 5.42 39.28 1.77
N GLN A 75 5.02 39.42 0.51
CA GLN A 75 5.42 40.54 -0.35
C GLN A 75 4.62 41.83 -0.10
N GLU A 76 3.39 41.73 0.42
CA GLU A 76 2.58 42.89 0.80
C GLU A 76 3.00 43.52 2.15
N VAL A 77 3.84 42.83 2.94
CA VAL A 77 4.44 43.38 4.16
C VAL A 77 5.83 43.98 3.83
N LYS A 78 5.86 45.27 3.45
CA LYS A 78 7.10 46.03 3.19
C LYS A 78 7.89 46.36 4.48
N PRO A 79 9.20 46.71 4.38
CA PRO A 79 10.23 46.06 5.20
C PRO A 79 10.97 47.04 6.12
N GLN A 80 11.22 46.68 7.39
CA GLN A 80 12.31 47.31 8.18
C GLN A 80 13.02 46.40 9.19
N THR A 81 12.76 45.10 9.19
CA THR A 81 13.51 44.16 10.04
C THR A 81 13.49 42.83 9.33
N SER A 82 14.56 42.11 9.06
CA SER A 82 15.99 42.25 9.33
C SER A 82 16.60 41.12 8.48
N LEU A 83 17.67 41.38 7.72
CA LEU A 83 18.36 40.39 6.88
C LEU A 83 18.67 39.07 7.59
N LYS A 84 18.75 39.07 8.94
CA LYS A 84 18.98 37.87 9.75
C LYS A 84 17.81 36.89 9.79
N ILE A 85 16.56 37.36 9.65
CA ILE A 85 15.36 36.49 9.65
C ILE A 85 15.21 35.79 8.30
N GLN A 86 15.63 36.45 7.22
CA GLN A 86 15.55 35.91 5.86
C GLN A 86 16.57 34.78 5.63
N GLU A 87 17.77 34.90 6.20
CA GLU A 87 18.76 33.81 6.21
C GLU A 87 18.31 32.63 7.08
N GLN A 88 17.68 32.88 8.23
CA GLN A 88 17.14 31.81 9.09
C GLN A 88 15.93 31.08 8.47
N LEU A 89 15.05 31.80 7.75
CA LEU A 89 13.92 31.19 7.04
C LEU A 89 14.36 30.42 5.79
N GLN A 90 15.35 30.91 5.04
CA GLN A 90 15.92 30.13 3.93
C GLN A 90 16.62 28.85 4.41
N PHE A 91 17.28 28.89 5.57
CA PHE A 91 17.85 27.70 6.20
C PHE A 91 16.78 26.69 6.65
N LYS A 92 15.62 27.19 7.13
CA LYS A 92 14.49 26.35 7.60
C LYS A 92 13.67 25.73 6.44
N LEU A 93 13.45 26.48 5.36
CA LEU A 93 12.74 25.98 4.16
C LEU A 93 13.57 24.99 3.33
N GLN A 94 14.91 25.06 3.40
CA GLN A 94 15.81 24.05 2.82
C GLN A 94 16.00 22.80 3.71
N SER A 95 15.54 22.82 4.95
CA SER A 95 15.58 21.65 5.86
C SER A 95 14.25 20.91 5.91
N ASP A 96 13.11 21.58 5.76
CA ASP A 96 11.78 20.95 5.80
C ASP A 96 11.30 20.34 4.46
N SER A 97 12.01 20.55 3.35
CA SER A 97 11.64 20.03 2.02
C SER A 97 12.33 18.72 1.61
N ARG A 98 13.08 18.07 2.51
CA ARG A 98 13.98 16.94 2.16
C ARG A 98 13.44 15.52 2.36
N TYR A 99 12.19 15.34 2.76
CA TYR A 99 11.58 14.01 2.78
C TYR A 99 10.24 14.05 2.07
N SER A 100 10.29 14.06 0.74
CA SER A 100 9.15 13.60 -0.04
C SER A 100 8.92 12.12 0.28
N ASP A 101 7.66 11.68 0.35
CA ASP A 101 7.32 10.26 0.52
C ASP A 101 8.03 9.36 -0.51
N SER A 102 8.41 9.92 -1.66
CA SER A 102 9.23 9.24 -2.67
C SER A 102 10.65 8.88 -2.21
N PHE A 103 11.29 9.66 -1.32
CA PHE A 103 12.62 9.36 -0.78
C PHE A 103 12.57 8.20 0.21
N ILE A 104 11.54 8.18 1.07
CA ILE A 104 11.31 7.09 2.01
C ILE A 104 11.00 5.80 1.24
N SER A 105 10.12 5.88 0.24
CA SER A 105 9.81 4.76 -0.66
C SER A 105 11.07 4.23 -1.37
N SER A 106 11.93 5.11 -1.92
CA SER A 106 13.16 4.68 -2.61
C SER A 106 14.19 4.02 -1.69
N GLN A 107 14.32 4.49 -0.45
CA GLN A 107 15.24 3.91 0.54
C GLN A 107 14.72 2.57 1.08
N ILE A 108 13.39 2.39 1.13
CA ILE A 108 12.77 1.12 1.53
C ILE A 108 12.90 0.09 0.40
N THR A 109 12.80 0.46 -0.87
CA THR A 109 13.01 -0.49 -1.99
C THR A 109 14.43 -1.03 -2.09
N ASP A 110 15.43 -0.29 -1.60
CA ASP A 110 16.82 -0.76 -1.52
C ASP A 110 17.05 -1.76 -0.37
N LEU A 111 16.09 -1.89 0.57
CA LEU A 111 16.01 -3.02 1.49
C LEU A 111 15.48 -4.22 0.70
N GLN A 112 16.35 -4.82 -0.14
CA GLN A 112 16.08 -6.00 -0.97
C GLN A 112 15.83 -7.28 -0.15
N GLU A 113 14.92 -7.23 0.81
CA GLU A 113 14.38 -8.44 1.39
C GLU A 113 13.30 -8.95 0.45
N GLN A 114 13.49 -10.17 -0.07
CA GLN A 114 12.56 -10.86 -0.98
C GLN A 114 11.22 -11.24 -0.31
N GLN A 115 10.88 -10.63 0.83
CA GLN A 115 9.74 -10.99 1.65
C GLN A 115 8.59 -10.00 1.43
N ILE A 116 7.38 -10.56 1.30
CA ILE A 116 6.16 -9.79 1.08
C ILE A 116 5.82 -9.04 2.37
N CYS A 117 5.72 -7.72 2.27
CA CYS A 117 5.25 -6.85 3.34
C CYS A 117 3.73 -6.70 3.25
N PHE A 118 3.01 -7.00 4.34
CA PHE A 118 1.54 -6.93 4.39
C PHE A 118 1.03 -5.67 5.09
N ALA A 119 1.86 -5.06 5.94
CA ALA A 119 1.53 -3.84 6.66
C ALA A 119 2.76 -2.93 6.76
N ILE A 120 2.52 -1.62 6.68
CA ILE A 120 3.53 -0.59 6.95
C ILE A 120 2.87 0.55 7.73
N THR A 121 3.58 1.10 8.70
CA THR A 121 3.15 2.31 9.39
C THR A 121 4.36 3.14 9.81
N ILE A 122 4.15 4.46 9.91
CA ILE A 122 5.19 5.43 10.26
C ILE A 122 4.70 6.16 11.51
N ASN A 123 5.60 6.40 12.46
CA ASN A 123 5.23 7.18 13.64
C ASN A 123 5.07 8.68 13.28
N LYS A 124 4.40 9.45 14.13
CA LYS A 124 4.00 10.84 13.83
C LYS A 124 5.15 11.79 13.49
N ASN A 125 6.33 11.60 14.07
CA ASN A 125 7.50 12.43 13.78
C ASN A 125 8.36 11.88 12.62
N CYS A 126 7.88 10.86 11.91
CA CYS A 126 8.55 10.20 10.79
C CYS A 126 9.95 9.66 11.13
N SER A 127 10.26 9.43 12.41
CA SER A 127 11.57 8.94 12.83
C SER A 127 11.67 7.41 12.83
N LYS A 128 10.53 6.71 12.89
CA LYS A 128 10.45 5.25 12.91
C LYS A 128 9.41 4.74 11.92
N VAL A 129 9.73 3.60 11.31
CA VAL A 129 8.82 2.82 10.45
C VAL A 129 8.71 1.43 11.02
N ALA A 130 7.49 0.91 11.09
CA ALA A 130 7.22 -0.48 11.41
C ALA A 130 6.70 -1.19 10.16
N VAL A 131 7.25 -2.36 9.87
CA VAL A 131 6.89 -3.19 8.71
C VAL A 131 6.48 -4.57 9.21
N GLY A 132 5.29 -5.02 8.79
CA GLY A 132 4.76 -6.34 9.09
C GLY A 132 5.06 -7.30 7.94
N GLN A 133 5.75 -8.39 8.25
CA GLN A 133 6.14 -9.45 7.31
C GLN A 133 5.83 -10.79 7.94
N GLU A 134 5.07 -11.67 7.27
CA GLU A 134 4.70 -13.00 7.81
C GLU A 134 4.44 -12.95 9.33
N GLU A 135 5.31 -13.59 10.12
CA GLU A 135 5.20 -13.77 11.57
C GLU A 135 6.00 -12.73 12.40
N GLN A 136 6.55 -11.70 11.76
CA GLN A 136 7.45 -10.72 12.39
C GLN A 136 7.07 -9.27 12.08
N ILE A 137 7.45 -8.38 13.00
CA ILE A 137 7.40 -6.93 12.82
C ILE A 137 8.83 -6.41 12.91
N LYS A 138 9.28 -5.73 11.86
CA LYS A 138 10.59 -5.08 11.83
C LYS A 138 10.43 -3.58 12.06
N ILE A 139 11.23 -3.03 12.97
CA ILE A 139 11.27 -1.60 13.25
C ILE A 139 12.54 -1.01 12.67
N TYR A 140 12.38 0.04 11.87
CA TYR A 140 13.46 0.80 11.27
C TYR A 140 13.46 2.22 11.82
N GLU A 141 14.64 2.77 12.05
CA GLU A 141 14.83 4.15 12.47
C GLU A 141 15.52 4.95 11.36
N PHE A 142 15.01 6.16 11.12
CA PHE A 142 15.56 7.11 10.16
C PHE A 142 16.45 8.10 10.91
N LYS A 143 17.76 8.03 10.68
CA LYS A 143 18.75 8.95 11.26
C LYS A 143 19.70 9.43 10.19
N GLN A 144 19.78 10.75 10.01
CA GLN A 144 20.73 11.41 9.11
C GLN A 144 20.66 10.89 7.65
N GLY A 145 19.45 10.58 7.16
CA GLY A 145 19.27 10.04 5.80
C GLY A 145 19.62 8.56 5.66
N MET A 146 19.96 7.87 6.75
CA MET A 146 20.17 6.43 6.78
C MET A 146 18.98 5.74 7.43
N VAL A 147 18.60 4.59 6.87
CA VAL A 147 17.62 3.68 7.44
C VAL A 147 18.36 2.54 8.13
N LYS A 148 18.07 2.32 9.41
CA LYS A 148 18.67 1.22 10.17
C LYS A 148 17.58 0.42 10.85
N GLN A 149 17.56 -0.90 10.65
CA GLN A 149 16.73 -1.79 11.45
C GLN A 149 17.21 -1.75 12.91
N THR A 150 16.33 -1.41 13.83
CA THR A 150 16.62 -1.33 15.27
C THR A 150 16.09 -2.53 16.03
N GLU A 151 14.92 -3.06 15.63
CA GLU A 151 14.24 -4.12 16.38
C GLU A 151 13.54 -5.09 15.42
N VAL A 152 13.41 -6.34 15.87
CA VAL A 152 12.58 -7.37 15.24
C VAL A 152 11.75 -8.01 16.34
N LEU A 153 10.44 -8.01 16.17
CA LEU A 153 9.44 -8.54 17.08
C LEU A 153 8.88 -9.82 16.43
N ASN A 154 9.00 -10.97 17.10
CA ASN A 154 8.67 -12.30 16.55
C ASN A 154 7.56 -13.00 17.35
N GLU A 155 6.65 -12.24 17.94
CA GLU A 155 5.59 -12.77 18.81
C GLU A 155 4.36 -13.24 18.04
N HIS A 156 4.24 -12.90 16.75
CA HIS A 156 3.13 -13.30 15.93
C HIS A 156 3.36 -14.71 15.37
N THR A 157 2.30 -15.51 15.23
CA THR A 157 2.34 -16.86 14.62
C THR A 157 1.68 -16.89 13.24
N GLY A 158 1.54 -15.74 12.61
CA GLY A 158 0.90 -15.59 11.31
C GLY A 158 0.99 -14.16 10.80
N TYR A 159 0.50 -13.96 9.57
CA TYR A 159 0.60 -12.70 8.82
C TYR A 159 0.13 -11.46 9.59
N VAL A 160 0.99 -10.44 9.64
CA VAL A 160 0.68 -9.13 10.22
C VAL A 160 0.01 -8.22 9.18
N TYR A 161 -1.32 -8.12 9.22
CA TYR A 161 -2.11 -7.32 8.26
C TYR A 161 -2.32 -5.86 8.66
N THR A 162 -2.09 -5.50 9.93
CA THR A 162 -2.33 -4.13 10.41
C THR A 162 -1.32 -3.77 11.48
N LEU A 163 -0.79 -2.54 11.37
CA LEU A 163 0.13 -1.96 12.33
C LEU A 163 -0.29 -0.53 12.64
N ASN A 164 -0.12 -0.12 13.89
CA ASN A 164 -0.31 1.26 14.29
C ASN A 164 0.64 1.65 15.42
N PHE A 165 1.18 2.87 15.37
CA PHE A 165 1.88 3.45 16.50
C PHE A 165 0.88 4.05 17.48
N ILE A 166 0.88 3.57 18.73
CA ILE A 166 0.07 4.17 19.79
C ILE A 166 0.85 5.36 20.36
N GLU A 167 0.29 6.56 20.26
CA GLU A 167 0.81 7.73 20.96
C GLU A 167 0.45 7.61 22.44
N ASN A 168 1.41 7.26 23.29
CA ASN A 168 1.22 7.40 24.72
C ASN A 168 1.19 8.89 25.07
N GLN A 169 -0.01 9.44 25.26
CA GLN A 169 -0.20 10.74 25.90
C GLN A 169 0.10 10.60 27.40
N ILE A 170 1.37 10.42 27.75
CA ILE A 170 1.79 10.63 29.14
C ILE A 170 2.20 12.10 29.22
N SER A 171 1.20 12.92 29.52
CA SER A 171 1.33 14.34 29.89
C SER A 171 1.89 14.49 31.29
#